data_AF-A0A9X4X7C4-F1
#
_entry.id   AF-A0A9X4X7C4-F1
#
_cell.length_a   1.000
_cell.length_b   1.000
_cell.length_c   1.000
_cell.angle_alpha   90.00
_cell.angle_beta   90.00
_cell.angle_gamma   90.00
#
_symmetry.space_group_name_H-M   'P 1'
#
loop_
_entity.id
_entity.type
_entity.pdbx_description
1 polymer ?
#
loop_
_entity_poly.entity_id
_entity_poly.type
_entity_poly.pdbx_seq_one_letter_code
_entity_poly.pdbx_strand_id
1 'polypeptide(L)' 'MKDIIYFTKEDGQNIILLTAQSNAISMIGPTERDLKLYKKILGHKPLNVYALIDGKEFKFSEAWLTPDFQWN' A
#
# COMPACT_ATOMS: atom_id res chain seq x y z
N MET A 1 -0.29 -19.81 1.14
CA MET A 1 -0.79 -18.42 1.05
C MET A 1 0.41 -17.52 0.87
N LYS A 2 0.33 -16.55 -0.04
CA LYS A 2 1.44 -15.62 -0.28
C LYS A 2 1.14 -14.32 0.46
N ASP A 3 2.12 -13.80 1.18
CA ASP A 3 1.97 -12.53 1.87
C ASP A 3 2.39 -11.38 0.95
N ILE A 4 1.59 -10.33 0.93
CA ILE A 4 1.86 -9.05 0.28
C ILE A 4 2.30 -8.07 1.36
N ILE A 5 3.43 -7.39 1.13
CA ILE A 5 3.94 -6.36 2.03
C ILE A 5 3.78 -5.00 1.35
N TYR A 6 2.99 -4.12 1.96
CA TYR A 6 2.87 -2.72 1.55
C TYR A 6 3.88 -1.88 2.31
N PHE A 7 4.61 -1.04 1.60
CA PHE A 7 5.61 -0.16 2.20
C PHE A 7 5.75 1.15 1.41
N THR A 8 6.30 2.18 2.05
CA THR A 8 6.72 3.43 1.39
C THR A 8 8.23 3.58 1.48
N LYS A 9 8.78 4.34 0.53
CA LYS A 9 10.21 4.73 0.48
C LYS A 9 10.30 6.22 0.71
N GLU A 10 10.40 6.63 1.96
CA GLU A 10 10.50 8.03 2.38
C GLU A 10 11.81 8.21 3.14
N ASP A 11 12.50 9.31 2.88
CA ASP A 11 13.82 9.64 3.47
C ASP A 11 14.87 8.52 3.33
N GLY A 12 14.79 7.74 2.25
CA GLY A 12 15.68 6.62 1.97
C GLY A 12 15.40 5.35 2.78
N GLN A 13 14.33 5.32 3.59
CA GLN A 13 13.95 4.17 4.41
C GLN A 13 12.70 3.48 3.88
N ASN A 14 12.68 2.14 3.97
CA ASN A 14 11.50 1.34 3.70
C ASN A 14 10.65 1.26 4.97
N ILE A 15 9.51 1.95 4.99
CA ILE A 15 8.57 1.91 6.12
C ILE A 15 7.43 0.98 5.75
N ILE A 16 7.26 -0.11 6.52
CA ILE A 16 6.16 -1.05 6.33
C ILE A 16 4.84 -0.40 6.77
N LEU A 17 3.85 -0.45 5.88
CA LEU A 17 2.52 0.11 6.08
C LEU A 17 1.50 -0.94 6.49
N LEU A 18 1.53 -2.12 5.84
CA LEU A 18 0.59 -3.22 6.07
C LEU A 18 1.14 -4.53 5.50
N THR A 19 0.74 -5.65 6.11
CA THR A 19 0.94 -7.00 5.57
C THR A 19 -0.42 -7.67 5.37
N ALA A 20 -0.62 -8.35 4.25
CA ALA A 20 -1.89 -9.00 3.93
C ALA A 20 -1.71 -10.30 3.14
N GLN A 21 -2.67 -11.20 3.23
CA GLN A 21 -2.66 -12.43 2.43
C GLN A 21 -3.16 -12.16 1.01
N SER A 22 -2.57 -12.82 0.01
CA SER A 22 -2.81 -12.57 -1.41
C SER A 22 -4.27 -12.77 -1.88
N ASN A 23 -5.05 -13.57 -1.16
CA ASN A 23 -6.48 -13.78 -1.43
C ASN A 23 -7.40 -12.80 -0.68
N ALA A 24 -6.87 -12.05 0.28
CA ALA A 24 -7.61 -11.11 1.11
C ALA A 24 -7.59 -9.69 0.54
N ILE A 25 -6.78 -9.44 -0.50
CA ILE A 25 -6.67 -8.14 -1.14
C ILE A 25 -7.34 -8.16 -2.49
N SER A 26 -8.33 -7.29 -2.63
CA SER A 26 -8.76 -6.81 -3.92
C SER A 26 -7.66 -5.89 -4.46
N MET A 27 -7.31 -5.99 -5.74
CA MET A 27 -6.38 -5.05 -6.40
C MET A 27 -6.93 -3.61 -6.48
N ILE A 28 -8.06 -3.36 -5.83
CA ILE A 28 -8.76 -2.09 -5.66
C ILE A 28 -7.90 -1.23 -4.69
N GLY A 29 -8.01 0.09 -4.77
CA GLY A 29 -7.28 1.02 -3.88
C GLY A 29 -7.31 0.63 -2.38
N PRO A 30 -6.41 1.19 -1.56
CA PRO A 30 -6.46 1.01 -0.13
C PRO A 30 -7.78 1.57 0.38
N THR A 31 -8.43 0.85 1.28
CA THR A 31 -9.68 1.32 1.88
C THR A 31 -9.43 2.59 2.69
N GLU A 32 -10.48 3.34 3.06
CA GLU A 32 -10.33 4.46 4.00
C GLU A 32 -9.67 4.03 5.32
N ARG A 33 -9.90 2.79 5.76
CA ARG A 33 -9.29 2.23 6.96
C ARG A 33 -7.78 2.08 6.78
N ASP A 34 -7.35 1.58 5.63
CA ASP A 34 -5.93 1.41 5.32
C ASP A 34 -5.24 2.77 5.22
N LEU A 35 -5.86 3.75 4.55
CA LEU A 35 -5.33 5.12 4.49
C LEU A 35 -5.22 5.77 5.88
N LYS A 36 -6.18 5.55 6.77
CA LYS A 36 -6.10 5.99 8.18
C LYS A 36 -4.94 5.32 8.92
N LEU A 37 -4.73 4.02 8.69
CA LEU A 37 -3.60 3.28 9.27
C LEU A 37 -2.27 3.83 8.76
N TYR A 38 -2.14 4.01 7.44
CA TYR A 38 -0.93 4.55 6.82
C TYR A 38 -0.59 5.93 7.38
N LYS A 39 -1.59 6.81 7.48
CA LYS A 39 -1.41 8.14 8.09
C LYS A 39 -1.00 8.07 9.55
N LYS A 40 -1.48 7.09 10.31
CA LYS A 40 -1.06 6.90 11.71
C LYS A 40 0.40 6.45 11.82
N ILE A 41 0.86 5.59 10.91
CA ILE A 41 2.24 5.09 10.88
C ILE A 41 3.22 6.21 10.49
N LEU A 42 2.88 6.98 9.46
CA LEU A 42 3.75 8.00 8.89
C LEU A 42 3.60 9.39 9.55
N GLY A 43 2.48 9.65 10.21
CA GLY A 43 2.11 11.00 10.66
C GLY A 43 1.55 11.91 9.55
N HIS A 44 1.66 11.51 8.28
CA HIS A 44 1.13 12.21 7.11
C HIS A 44 0.56 11.25 6.07
N LYS A 45 -0.03 11.78 4.99
CA LYS A 45 -0.52 10.93 3.88
C LYS A 45 0.68 10.31 3.16
N PRO A 46 0.69 8.98 2.88
CA PRO A 46 1.76 8.38 2.08
C PRO A 46 1.75 8.96 0.67
N LEU A 47 2.93 9.19 0.10
CA LEU A 47 3.08 9.72 -1.26
C LEU A 47 3.51 8.63 -2.27
N ASN A 48 4.26 7.63 -1.82
CA ASN A 48 4.83 6.60 -2.69
C ASN A 48 4.64 5.21 -2.08
N VAL A 49 3.54 4.53 -2.42
CA VAL A 49 3.28 3.18 -1.90
C VAL A 49 3.73 2.11 -2.90
N TYR A 50 4.37 1.09 -2.35
CA TYR A 50 4.86 -0.08 -3.06
C TYR A 50 4.24 -1.34 -2.45
N ALA A 51 4.11 -2.39 -3.26
CA ALA A 51 3.86 -3.75 -2.79
C ALA A 51 5.02 -4.67 -3.17
N LEU A 52 5.46 -5.50 -2.22
CA LEU A 52 6.30 -6.66 -2.50
C LEU A 52 5.39 -7.88 -2.65
N ILE A 53 5.33 -8.44 -3.86
CA ILE A 53 4.53 -9.63 -4.19
C ILE A 53 5.49 -10.63 -4.83
N ASP A 54 5.65 -11.81 -4.22
CA ASP A 54 6.55 -12.86 -4.70
C ASP A 54 7.99 -12.37 -4.99
N GLY A 55 8.51 -11.51 -4.10
CA GLY A 55 9.86 -10.95 -4.25
C GLY A 55 9.98 -9.88 -5.35
N LYS A 56 8.88 -9.53 -6.03
CA LYS A 56 8.84 -8.45 -7.03
C LYS A 56 8.19 -7.21 -6.43
N GLU A 57 8.82 -6.08 -6.63
CA GLU A 57 8.34 -4.77 -6.19
C GLU A 57 7.44 -4.15 -7.27
N PHE A 58 6.28 -3.67 -6.85
CA PHE A 58 5.33 -2.95 -7.69
C PHE A 58 5.05 -1.58 -7.07
N LYS A 59 5.27 -0.50 -7.83
CA LYS A 59 4.89 0.84 -7.42
C LYS A 59 3.44 1.10 -7.79
N PHE A 60 2.63 1.57 -6.84
CA PHE A 60 1.28 2.04 -7.12
C PHE A 60 1.29 3.48 -7.65
N SER A 61 0.33 3.79 -8.51
CA SER A 61 0.11 5.17 -8.96
C SER A 61 -0.46 6.02 -7.83
N GLU A 62 -0.31 7.34 -7.90
CA GLU A 62 -0.95 8.24 -6.93
C GLU A 62 -2.47 8.12 -6.94
N ALA A 63 -3.05 7.80 -8.10
CA ALA A 63 -4.48 7.55 -8.24
C ALA A 63 -4.95 6.37 -7.38
N TRP A 64 -4.12 5.34 -7.21
CA TRP A 64 -4.41 4.22 -6.32
C TRP A 64 -4.57 4.65 -4.86
N LEU A 65 -3.95 5.76 -4.43
CA LEU A 65 -4.08 6.31 -3.07
C LEU A 65 -5.37 7.11 -2.84
N THR A 66 -6.37 6.93 -3.71
CA THR A 66 -7.72 7.46 -3.53
C THR A 66 -8.65 6.33 -3.08
N PRO A 67 -9.51 6.56 -2.08
CA PRO A 67 -10.41 5.54 -1.53
C PRO A 67 -11.32 4.83 -2.55
N ASP A 68 -11.54 5.44 -3.72
CA ASP A 68 -12.46 4.99 -4.76
C ASP A 68 -11.76 4.50 -6.04
N PHE A 69 -10.45 4.25 -5.99
CA PHE A 69 -9.70 3.80 -7.17
C PHE A 69 -10.13 2.40 -7.60
N GLN A 70 -10.68 2.30 -8.81
CA GLN A 70 -10.94 1.04 -9.50
C GLN A 70 -10.06 0.96 -10.74
N TRP A 71 -9.42 -0.19 -10.95
CA TRP A 71 -8.84 -0.50 -12.26
C TRP A 71 -10.00 -0.72 -13.22
N ASN A 72 -10.18 0.22 -14.17
CA ASN A 72 -11.02 -0.02 -15.34
C ASN A 72 -10.42 -1.10 -16.23
#